data_AF-A0A7X9F9J9-F1
#
_entry.id   AF-A0A7X9F9J9-F1
#
_cell.length_a   1.000
_cell.length_b   1.000
_cell.length_c   1.000
_cell.angle_alpha   90.00
_cell.angle_beta   90.00
_cell.angle_gamma   90.00
#
_symmetry.space_group_name_H-M   'P 1'
#
loop_
_entity.id
_entity.type
_entity.pdbx_description
1 polymer ?
#
loop_
_entity_poly.entity_id
_entity_poly.type
_entity_poly.pdbx_seq_one_letter_code
_entity_poly.pdbx_strand_id
1 'polypeptide(L)'
;MSTRKKIMTITCHDVYNFGASLQAYALMRYLQDLGNEVEIVDYKPDYMVYRVTGIGKKWKKNIILKLLYYTYIIPLRLMLRSRRKKFDDFTRNELRTTRRKYNSYNELQEFPPEA
;
A
#
# COMPACT_ATOMS: atom_id res chain seq x y z
N MET A 1 20.20 -15.96 -25.47
CA MET A 1 20.36 -14.74 -24.66
C MET A 1 18.98 -14.27 -24.25
N SER A 2 18.67 -14.23 -22.95
CA SER A 2 17.44 -13.62 -22.45
C SER A 2 17.58 -12.10 -22.61
N THR A 3 16.66 -11.45 -23.33
CA THR A 3 16.68 -10.00 -23.52
C THR A 3 16.27 -9.32 -22.22
N ARG A 4 17.15 -8.52 -21.61
CA ARG A 4 16.82 -7.72 -20.43
C ARG A 4 15.70 -6.73 -20.78
N LYS A 5 14.55 -6.87 -20.13
CA LYS A 5 13.42 -5.94 -20.25
C LYS A 5 13.31 -5.09 -19.00
N LYS A 6 12.68 -3.93 -19.13
CA LYS A 6 12.16 -3.16 -18.01
C LYS A 6 10.67 -3.50 -17.84
N ILE A 7 10.29 -3.83 -16.62
CA ILE A 7 8.96 -4.36 -16.26
C ILE A 7 8.44 -3.53 -15.09
N MET A 8 7.21 -3.04 -15.24
CA MET A 8 6.51 -2.36 -14.16
C MET A 8 5.29 -3.17 -13.75
N THR A 9 5.18 -3.46 -12.46
CA THR A 9 4.02 -4.15 -11.90
C THR A 9 3.17 -3.19 -11.08
N ILE A 10 1.85 -3.37 -11.10
CA ILE A 10 0.92 -2.62 -10.25
C ILE A 10 0.14 -3.60 -9.39
N THR A 11 0.25 -3.47 -8.07
CA THR A 11 -0.35 -4.37 -7.10
C THR A 11 -0.80 -3.58 -5.87
N CYS A 12 -1.70 -4.15 -5.06
CA CYS A 12 -2.08 -3.59 -3.76
C CYS A 12 -1.00 -3.88 -2.69
N HIS A 13 0.26 -3.52 -2.97
CA HIS A 13 1.42 -3.85 -2.12
C HIS A 13 1.52 -2.98 -0.85
N ASP A 14 1.12 -1.71 -0.94
CA ASP A 14 1.16 -0.74 0.16
C ASP A 14 -0.11 -0.80 1.04
N VAL A 15 -0.34 -1.99 1.59
CA VAL A 15 -1.42 -2.30 2.54
C VAL A 15 -0.89 -3.12 3.71
N TYR A 16 -1.56 -3.06 4.86
CA TYR A 16 -1.21 -3.86 6.05
C TYR A 16 -1.73 -5.31 5.94
N ASN A 17 -1.39 -6.00 4.85
CA ASN A 17 -1.77 -7.38 4.56
C ASN A 17 -0.53 -8.18 4.14
N PHE A 18 -0.20 -9.22 4.92
CA PHE A 18 0.98 -10.05 4.67
C PHE A 18 0.97 -10.72 3.30
N GLY A 19 -0.17 -11.26 2.88
CA GLY A 19 -0.29 -11.94 1.58
C GLY A 19 0.00 -10.99 0.42
N ALA A 20 -0.58 -9.79 0.46
CA ALA A 20 -0.38 -8.80 -0.59
C ALA A 20 1.08 -8.33 -0.67
N SER A 21 1.71 -8.01 0.48
CA SER A 21 3.11 -7.59 0.52
C SER A 21 4.06 -8.69 0.04
N LEU A 22 3.82 -9.95 0.46
CA LEU A 22 4.65 -11.09 0.06
C LEU A 22 4.47 -11.44 -1.42
N GLN A 23 3.25 -11.38 -1.96
CA GLN A 23 2.99 -11.61 -3.39
C GLN A 23 3.70 -10.57 -4.25
N ALA A 24 3.63 -9.30 -3.87
CA ALA A 24 4.32 -8.22 -4.57
C ALA A 24 5.84 -8.42 -4.57
N TYR A 25 6.41 -8.75 -3.40
CA TYR A 25 7.83 -9.07 -3.27
C TYR A 25 8.24 -10.28 -4.11
N ALA A 26 7.53 -11.40 -3.98
CA ALA A 26 7.87 -12.65 -4.65
C ALA A 26 7.84 -12.50 -6.18
N LEU A 27 6.82 -11.81 -6.72
CA LEU A 27 6.73 -11.54 -8.16
C LEU A 27 7.89 -10.64 -8.63
N MET A 28 8.18 -9.57 -7.89
CA MET A 28 9.29 -8.67 -8.20
C MET A 28 10.63 -9.43 -8.22
N ARG A 29 10.91 -10.21 -7.17
CA ARG A 29 12.13 -11.01 -7.06
C ARG A 29 12.25 -12.04 -8.18
N TYR A 30 11.19 -12.79 -8.44
CA TYR A 30 11.16 -13.77 -9.52
C TYR A 30 11.50 -13.14 -10.87
N LEU A 31 10.91 -11.99 -11.21
CA LEU A 31 11.18 -11.29 -12.46
C LEU A 31 12.61 -10.71 -12.53
N GLN A 32 13.15 -10.25 -11.40
CA GLN A 32 14.54 -9.80 -11.28
C GLN A 32 15.54 -10.95 -11.47
N ASP A 33 15.26 -12.11 -10.88
CA ASP A 33 16.11 -13.31 -10.98
C ASP A 33 16.14 -13.86 -12.42
N LEU A 34 15.11 -13.58 -13.24
CA LEU A 34 15.11 -13.81 -14.69
C LEU A 34 15.98 -12.81 -15.49
N GLY A 35 16.62 -11.85 -14.83
CA GLY A 35 17.51 -10.84 -15.43
C GLY A 35 16.83 -9.56 -15.91
N ASN A 36 15.58 -9.30 -15.49
CA ASN A 36 14.85 -8.08 -15.86
C ASN A 36 15.09 -6.94 -14.87
N GLU A 37 14.91 -5.72 -15.33
CA GLU A 37 14.79 -4.55 -14.47
C GLU A 37 13.33 -4.39 -14.07
N VAL A 38 13.04 -4.47 -12.76
CA VAL A 38 11.66 -4.54 -12.27
C VAL A 38 11.44 -3.48 -11.22
N GLU A 39 10.35 -2.73 -11.37
CA GLU A 39 9.84 -1.79 -10.38
C GLU A 39 8.35 -2.01 -10.14
N ILE A 40 7.89 -1.70 -8.94
CA ILE A 40 6.48 -1.70 -8.58
C ILE A 40 5.98 -0.25 -8.66
N VAL A 41 4.94 0.00 -9.44
CA VAL A 41 4.30 1.32 -9.48
C VAL A 41 3.74 1.62 -8.09
N ASP A 42 4.21 2.68 -7.43
CA ASP A 42 3.76 3.11 -6.11
C ASP A 42 2.35 3.72 -6.22
N TYR A 43 1.35 2.86 -6.37
CA TYR A 43 -0.06 3.24 -6.46
C TYR A 43 -0.77 2.97 -5.14
N LYS A 44 -1.23 4.04 -4.48
CA LYS A 44 -2.01 3.99 -3.24
C LYS A 44 -3.16 4.99 -3.29
N PRO A 45 -4.29 4.61 -3.89
CA PRO A 45 -5.43 5.51 -3.95
C PRO A 45 -6.08 5.72 -2.59
N ASP A 46 -6.77 6.85 -2.45
CA ASP A 46 -7.32 7.37 -1.19
C ASP A 46 -8.21 6.40 -0.41
N TYR A 47 -8.88 5.47 -1.10
CA TYR A 47 -9.74 4.45 -0.50
C TYR A 47 -8.96 3.29 0.15
N MET A 48 -7.69 3.08 -0.23
CA MET A 48 -6.81 2.09 0.40
C MET A 48 -6.09 2.66 1.63
N VAL A 49 -6.09 3.98 1.80
CA VAL A 49 -5.39 4.64 2.90
C VAL A 49 -6.05 4.30 4.24
N TYR A 50 -5.29 3.66 5.12
CA TYR A 50 -5.73 3.39 6.49
C TYR A 50 -5.91 4.70 7.27
N ARG A 51 -7.11 4.91 7.84
CA ARG A 51 -7.41 6.06 8.69
C ARG A 51 -7.67 5.60 10.13
N VAL A 52 -6.88 6.10 11.08
CA VAL A 52 -7.04 5.81 12.52
C VAL A 52 -8.44 6.21 13.02
N THR A 53 -9.04 7.23 12.43
CA THR A 53 -10.40 7.73 12.74
C THR A 53 -11.50 7.11 11.89
N GLY A 54 -11.16 6.13 11.04
CA GLY A 54 -12.10 5.46 10.12
C GLY A 54 -13.28 4.87 10.88
N ILE A 55 -14.50 5.26 10.50
CA ILE A 55 -15.72 4.90 11.23
C ILE A 55 -16.79 4.45 10.26
N GLY A 56 -17.47 3.35 10.60
CA GLY A 56 -18.57 2.83 9.79
C GLY A 56 -19.78 3.77 9.78
N LYS A 57 -20.55 3.78 8.68
CA LYS A 57 -21.73 4.66 8.50
C LYS A 57 -22.69 4.63 9.70
N LYS A 58 -22.88 3.46 10.33
CA LYS A 58 -23.74 3.25 11.51
C LYS A 58 -23.38 4.19 12.68
N TRP A 59 -22.09 4.28 13.00
CA TRP A 59 -21.60 5.04 14.16
C TRP A 59 -21.43 6.54 13.87
N LYS A 60 -21.51 6.95 12.60
CA LYS A 60 -21.37 8.36 12.19
C LYS A 60 -22.64 9.18 12.45
N LYS A 61 -23.81 8.54 12.59
CA LYS A 61 -25.12 9.22 12.66
C LYS A 61 -25.38 9.95 13.99
N ASN A 62 -24.88 9.42 15.11
CA ASN A 62 -25.12 9.98 16.44
C ASN A 62 -23.80 10.43 17.05
N ILE A 63 -23.73 11.69 17.48
CA ILE A 63 -22.49 12.31 17.98
C ILE A 63 -22.00 11.68 19.29
N ILE A 64 -22.90 11.23 20.17
CA ILE A 64 -22.58 10.57 21.43
C ILE A 64 -22.00 9.19 21.15
N LEU A 65 -22.67 8.39 20.31
CA LEU A 65 -22.17 7.07 19.90
C LEU A 65 -20.83 7.17 19.16
N LYS A 66 -20.63 8.22 18.36
CA LYS A 66 -19.37 8.51 17.68
C LYS A 66 -18.25 8.79 18.70
N LEU A 67 -18.51 9.61 19.72
CA LEU A 67 -17.54 9.94 20.75
C LEU A 67 -17.15 8.70 21.57
N LEU A 68 -18.13 7.92 22.02
CA LEU A 68 -17.92 6.66 22.73
C LEU A 68 -17.14 5.64 21.89
N TYR A 69 -17.43 5.56 20.58
CA TYR A 69 -16.68 4.72 19.66
C TYR A 69 -15.20 5.13 19.59
N TYR A 70 -14.92 6.44 19.52
CA TYR A 70 -13.56 6.96 19.41
C TYR A 70 -12.75 6.77 20.69
N THR A 71 -13.33 6.96 21.86
CA THR A 71 -12.62 6.72 23.14
C THR A 71 -12.18 5.27 23.27
N TYR A 72 -12.95 4.32 22.73
CA TYR A 72 -12.60 2.90 22.74
C TYR A 72 -11.64 2.49 21.61
N ILE A 73 -11.96 2.82 20.36
CA ILE A 73 -11.26 2.28 19.18
C ILE A 73 -9.94 2.99 18.85
N ILE A 74 -9.84 4.30 19.09
CA ILE A 74 -8.62 5.04 18.72
C ILE A 74 -7.40 4.55 19.51
N PRO A 75 -7.45 4.37 20.85
CA PRO A 75 -6.32 3.83 21.60
C PRO A 75 -5.87 2.46 21.09
N LEU A 76 -6.82 1.55 20.85
CA LEU A 76 -6.53 0.22 20.30
C LEU A 76 -5.82 0.31 18.93
N ARG A 77 -6.31 1.19 18.04
CA ARG A 77 -5.69 1.40 16.73
C ARG A 77 -4.30 2.02 16.83
N LEU A 78 -4.06 2.90 17.80
CA LEU A 78 -2.74 3.49 18.05
C LEU A 78 -1.75 2.43 18.55
N MET A 79 -2.19 1.50 19.42
CA MET A 79 -1.33 0.38 19.87
C MET A 79 -0.87 -0.51 18.70
N LEU A 80 -1.70 -0.67 17.66
CA LEU A 80 -1.33 -1.41 16.45
C LEU A 80 -0.29 -0.69 15.56
N ARG A 81 0.12 0.54 15.88
CA ARG A 81 1.10 1.31 15.10
C ARG A 81 2.44 0.60 14.99
N SER A 82 2.89 -0.08 16.05
CA SER A 82 4.15 -0.85 16.02
C SER A 82 4.10 -2.00 15.00
N ARG A 83 2.95 -2.67 14.87
CA ARG A 83 2.76 -3.72 13.86
C ARG A 83 2.76 -3.14 12.45
N ARG A 84 2.05 -2.02 12.23
CA ARG A 84 2.03 -1.32 10.93
C ARG A 84 3.42 -0.86 10.51
N LYS A 85 4.23 -0.37 11.46
CA LYS A 85 5.61 0.03 11.19
C LYS A 85 6.43 -1.10 10.55
N LYS A 86 6.22 -2.36 10.95
CA LYS A 86 6.91 -3.51 10.33
C LYS A 86 6.56 -3.68 8.85
N PHE A 87 5.32 -3.39 8.46
CA PHE A 87 4.93 -3.37 7.04
C PHE A 87 5.56 -2.17 6.32
N ASP A 88 5.52 -0.98 6.93
CA ASP A 88 6.12 0.22 6.35
C ASP A 88 7.64 0.02 6.12
N ASP A 89 8.31 -0.63 7.08
CA ASP A 89 9.73 -1.00 7.02
C ASP A 89 9.98 -2.06 5.94
N PHE A 90 9.15 -3.11 5.86
CA PHE A 90 9.25 -4.12 4.79
C PHE A 90 9.08 -3.50 3.40
N THR A 91 8.02 -2.72 3.18
CA THR A 91 7.76 -2.05 1.91
C THR A 91 8.92 -1.15 1.51
N ARG A 92 9.48 -0.36 2.45
CA ARG A 92 10.59 0.54 2.18
C ARG A 92 11.91 -0.18 1.88
N ASN A 93 12.18 -1.29 2.55
CA ASN A 93 13.48 -1.96 2.49
C ASN A 93 13.52 -3.05 1.41
N GLU A 94 12.41 -3.73 1.16
CA GLU A 94 12.35 -4.93 0.33
C GLU A 94 11.72 -4.69 -1.04
N LEU A 95 10.85 -3.68 -1.18
CA LEU A 95 10.18 -3.39 -2.45
C LEU A 95 10.90 -2.26 -3.19
N ARG A 96 11.23 -2.51 -4.47
CA ARG A 96 11.69 -1.47 -5.38
C ARG A 96 10.48 -0.83 -6.04
N THR A 97 10.06 0.33 -5.53
CA THR A 97 8.93 1.07 -6.07
C THR A 97 9.37 2.21 -6.98
N THR A 98 8.46 2.68 -7.84
CA THR A 98 8.68 3.88 -8.65
C THR A 98 8.92 5.10 -7.78
N ARG A 99 9.72 6.05 -8.27
CA ARG A 99 9.98 7.31 -7.56
C ARG A 99 8.71 8.14 -7.35
N ARG A 100 7.79 8.09 -8.31
CA ARG A 100 6.49 8.78 -8.22
C ARG A 100 5.48 7.88 -7.50
N LYS A 101 4.79 8.46 -6.52
CA LYS A 101 3.60 7.89 -5.91
C LYS A 101 2.35 8.42 -6.60
N TYR A 102 1.40 7.52 -6.83
CA TYR A 102 0.13 7.77 -7.50
C TYR A 102 -1.01 7.58 -6.50
N ASN A 103 -1.78 8.63 -6.24
CA ASN A 103 -2.89 8.58 -5.27
C ASN A 103 -4.27 8.51 -5.92
N SER A 104 -4.32 8.46 -7.26
CA SER A 104 -5.56 8.31 -8.01
C SER A 104 -5.32 7.67 -9.37
N TYR A 105 -6.38 7.12 -9.96
CA TYR A 105 -6.33 6.61 -11.33
C TYR A 105 -6.04 7.74 -12.34
N ASN A 106 -6.57 8.94 -12.11
CA ASN A 106 -6.33 10.09 -12.99
C ASN A 106 -4.84 10.45 -13.05
N GLU A 107 -4.11 10.40 -11.93
CA GLU A 107 -2.66 10.62 -11.92
C GLU A 107 -1.90 9.58 -12.76
N LEU A 108 -2.35 8.32 -12.78
CA LEU A 108 -1.75 7.28 -13.63
C LEU A 108 -1.99 7.56 -15.12
N GLN A 109 -3.15 8.12 -15.47
CA GLN A 109 -3.47 8.47 -16.86
C GLN A 109 -2.67 9.69 -17.34
N GLU A 110 -2.54 10.70 -16.48
CA GLU A 110 -1.82 11.94 -16.81
C GLU A 110 -0.30 11.73 -16.85
N PHE A 111 0.22 10.83 -16.02
CA PHE A 111 1.66 10.55 -15.91
C PHE A 111 1.93 9.05 -15.95
N PRO A 112 1.68 8.38 -17.10
CA PRO A 112 1.87 6.94 -17.20
C PRO A 112 3.32 6.56 -16.94
N PRO A 113 3.57 5.48 -16.17
CA PRO A 113 4.93 5.08 -15.84
C PRO A 113 5.59 4.41 -17.06
N GLU A 114 6.85 4.76 -17.33
CA GLU A 114 7.57 4.30 -18.53
C GLU A 114 8.34 3.00 -18.24
N ALA A 115 7.84 1.87 -18.79
CA ALA A 115 8.48 0.56 -18.73
C ALA A 115 9.34 0.28 -19.96
#